data_AF-A0A5B7KD14-F1
#
_entry.id   AF-A0A5B7KD14-F1
#
_cell.length_a   1.000
_cell.length_b   1.000
_cell.length_c   1.000
_cell.angle_alpha   90.00
_cell.angle_beta   90.00
_cell.angle_gamma   90.00
#
_symmetry.space_group_name_H-M   'P 1'
#
loop_
_entity.id
_entity.type
_entity.pdbx_description
1 polymer ?
#
loop_
_entity_poly.entity_id
_entity_poly.type
_entity_poly.pdbx_seq_one_letter_code
_entity_poly.pdbx_strand_id
1 'polypeptide(L)' 'MSPCQNGRCQAAEGEVGFMCVCDPGYSGPRCQVRVSPCDGDPCQSRGTCTAVNHTFHCQCHAWWEGVCC' A
#
# COMPACT_ATOMS: atom_id res chain seq x y z
N MET A 1 -7.11 -22.51 7.99
CA MET A 1 -7.45 -21.24 7.30
C MET A 1 -7.00 -20.10 8.21
N SER A 2 -6.00 -19.33 7.83
CA SER A 2 -5.62 -18.14 8.60
C SER A 2 -6.64 -17.02 8.36
N PRO A 3 -7.06 -16.30 9.41
CA PRO A 3 -7.95 -15.14 9.25
C PRO A 3 -7.27 -14.02 8.44
N CYS A 4 -5.95 -13.83 8.58
CA CYS A 4 -5.18 -12.83 7.83
C CYS A 4 -4.44 -13.50 6.66
N GLN A 5 -4.48 -12.89 5.47
CA GLN A 5 -3.77 -13.39 4.28
C GLN A 5 -2.32 -12.89 4.25
N ASN A 6 -2.10 -11.57 4.30
CA ASN A 6 -0.79 -10.92 4.23
C ASN A 6 -0.57 -10.03 5.46
N GLY A 7 -0.52 -10.64 6.64
CA GLY A 7 -0.34 -9.91 7.89
C GLY A 7 -0.44 -10.78 9.12
N ARG A 8 -0.26 -10.14 10.28
CA ARG A 8 -0.29 -10.79 11.59
C ARG A 8 -1.67 -10.68 12.24
N CYS A 9 -2.19 -11.80 12.71
CA CYS A 9 -3.38 -11.83 13.54
C CYS A 9 -3.03 -11.38 14.96
N GLN A 10 -3.68 -10.32 15.45
CA GLN A 10 -3.61 -9.85 16.83
C GLN A 10 -4.99 -9.94 17.50
N ALA A 11 -5.00 -10.19 18.81
CA ALA A 11 -6.22 -10.04 19.60
C ALA A 11 -6.57 -8.55 19.65
N ALA A 12 -7.82 -8.22 19.32
CA ALA A 12 -8.29 -6.85 19.50
C ALA A 12 -8.36 -6.57 21.01
N GLU A 13 -7.58 -5.62 21.52
CA GLU A 13 -7.64 -5.27 22.94
C GLU A 13 -9.04 -4.75 23.30
N GLY A 14 -9.73 -5.46 24.19
CA GLY A 14 -11.03 -5.07 24.73
C GLY A 14 -12.25 -5.75 24.11
N GLU A 15 -12.12 -6.54 23.04
CA GLU A 15 -13.25 -7.26 22.42
C GLU A 15 -12.96 -8.74 22.14
N VAL A 16 -14.03 -9.56 22.10
CA VAL A 16 -13.97 -10.94 21.58
C VAL A 16 -13.84 -10.86 20.06
N GLY A 17 -12.63 -10.61 19.59
CA GLY A 17 -12.34 -10.41 18.17
C GLY A 17 -10.86 -10.56 17.82
N PHE A 18 -10.59 -10.69 16.54
CA PHE A 18 -9.24 -10.64 15.99
C PHE A 18 -9.14 -9.45 15.05
N MET A 19 -7.98 -8.80 15.06
CA MET A 19 -7.61 -7.80 14.06
C MET A 19 -6.41 -8.29 13.27
N CYS A 20 -6.40 -8.01 11.97
CA CYS A 20 -5.26 -8.28 11.12
C CYS A 20 -4.39 -7.02 11.02
N VAL A 21 -3.16 -7.11 11.50
CA VAL A 21 -2.11 -6.11 11.26
C VAL A 21 -1.46 -6.45 9.92
N CYS A 22 -1.76 -5.67 8.89
CA CYS A 22 -1.29 -5.95 7.54
C CYS A 22 0.19 -5.64 7.36
N ASP A 23 0.85 -6.46 6.55
CA ASP A 23 2.21 -6.20 6.09
C ASP A 23 2.25 -4.94 5.21
N PRO A 24 3.41 -4.26 5.11
CA PRO A 24 3.55 -3.10 4.25
C PRO A 24 3.14 -3.40 2.81
N GLY A 25 2.25 -2.58 2.24
CA GLY A 25 1.70 -2.82 0.91
C GLY A 25 0.46 -3.71 0.89
N TYR A 26 -0.16 -3.99 2.04
CA TYR A 26 -1.46 -4.66 2.13
C TYR A 26 -2.42 -3.91 3.05
N SER A 27 -3.71 -4.01 2.76
CA SER A 27 -4.79 -3.41 3.53
C SER A 27 -6.06 -4.26 3.47
N GLY A 28 -7.10 -3.77 4.15
CA GLY A 28 -8.38 -4.43 4.28
C GLY A 28 -8.48 -5.29 5.55
N PRO A 29 -9.70 -5.75 5.90
CA PRO A 29 -9.97 -6.42 7.17
C PRO A 29 -9.22 -7.75 7.36
N ARG A 30 -8.75 -8.35 6.26
CA ARG A 30 -7.98 -9.61 6.25
C ARG A 30 -6.63 -9.46 5.53
N CYS A 31 -6.19 -8.22 5.27
CA CYS A 31 -4.98 -7.95 4.47
C CYS A 31 -5.04 -8.60 3.08
N GLN A 32 -6.24 -8.66 2.50
CA GLN A 32 -6.51 -9.24 1.21
C GLN A 32 -6.35 -8.23 0.07
N VAL A 33 -6.34 -6.94 0.39
CA VAL A 33 -6.16 -5.87 -0.59
C VAL A 33 -4.68 -5.58 -0.68
N ARG A 34 -4.11 -5.65 -1.88
CA ARG A 34 -2.72 -5.22 -2.11
C ARG A 34 -2.73 -3.71 -2.31
N VAL A 35 -2.15 -2.97 -1.38
CA VAL A 35 -1.93 -1.53 -1.51
C VAL A 35 -0.72 -1.36 -2.41
N SER A 36 -0.99 -0.96 -3.65
CA SER A 36 0.09 -0.47 -4.48
C SER A 36 0.57 0.86 -3.91
N PRO A 37 1.87 1.16 -3.90
CA PRO A 37 2.35 2.45 -3.45
C PRO A 37 1.90 3.60 -4.37
N CYS A 38 1.24 3.28 -5.50
CA CYS A 38 0.53 4.21 -6.40
C CYS A 38 -0.97 4.38 -6.11
N ASP A 39 -1.53 3.56 -5.21
CA ASP A 39 -2.94 3.60 -4.83
C ASP A 39 -3.13 4.79 -3.88
N GLY A 40 -3.63 5.91 -4.41
CA GLY A 40 -3.68 7.20 -3.71
C GLY A 40 -3.07 8.38 -4.45
N ASP A 41 -2.70 8.21 -5.72
CA ASP A 41 -2.18 9.30 -6.57
C ASP A 41 -0.98 10.03 -5.93
N PRO A 42 0.07 9.30 -5.46
CA PRO A 42 1.23 9.94 -4.82
C PRO A 42 1.96 10.90 -5.77
N CYS A 43 1.85 10.68 -7.08
CA CYS A 43 2.43 11.54 -8.12
C CYS A 43 1.54 12.73 -8.48
N GLN A 44 0.43 12.97 -7.75
CA GLN A 44 -0.51 14.07 -7.92
C GLN A 44 -0.92 14.31 -9.38
N SER A 45 -1.09 13.24 -10.15
CA SER A 45 -1.40 13.31 -11.60
C SER A 45 -0.34 14.03 -12.47
N ARG A 46 0.86 14.32 -11.95
CA ARG A 46 1.98 15.00 -12.64
C ARG A 46 2.95 14.04 -13.33
N GLY A 47 2.71 12.74 -13.22
CA GLY A 47 3.50 11.68 -13.84
C GLY A 47 2.80 10.34 -13.78
N THR A 48 3.35 9.36 -14.49
CA THR A 48 2.88 7.96 -14.41
C THR A 48 3.48 7.34 -13.15
N CYS A 49 2.63 6.90 -12.21
CA CYS A 49 3.11 6.19 -11.03
C CYS A 49 3.42 4.74 -11.38
N THR A 50 4.66 4.32 -11.13
CA THR A 50 5.12 2.95 -11.37
C THR A 50 5.50 2.35 -10.03
N ALA A 51 4.79 1.30 -9.60
CA ALA A 51 5.13 0.57 -8.39
C ALA A 51 6.40 -0.28 -8.64
N VAL A 52 7.46 -0.03 -7.87
CA VAL A 52 8.73 -0.76 -7.95
C VAL A 52 8.95 -1.46 -6.60
N ASN A 53 8.74 -2.77 -6.57
CA ASN A 53 8.76 -3.57 -5.34
C ASN A 53 7.80 -3.05 -4.25
N HIS A 54 8.35 -2.45 -3.19
CA HIS A 54 7.65 -1.89 -2.03
C HIS A 54 7.59 -0.36 -2.07
N THR A 55 8.14 0.27 -3.11
CA THR A 55 8.20 1.73 -3.28
C THR A 55 7.46 2.14 -4.55
N PHE A 56 7.12 3.42 -4.66
CA PHE A 56 6.63 4.00 -5.91
C PHE A 56 7.72 4.83 -6.55
N HIS A 57 7.75 4.83 -7.88
CA HIS A 57 8.52 5.77 -8.67
C HIS A 57 7.56 6.56 -9.54
N CYS A 58 7.61 7.89 -9.46
CA CYS A 58 6.88 8.74 -10.38
C CYS A 58 7.72 8.94 -11.64
N GLN A 59 7.18 8.56 -12.79
CA GLN A 59 7.80 8.81 -14.09
C GLN A 59 7.14 10.07 -14.69
N CYS A 60 7.78 11.22 -14.57
CA CYS A 60 7.27 12.46 -15.17
C CYS A 60 7.40 12.38 -16.71
N HIS A 61 6.45 12.97 -17.46
CA HIS A 61 6.55 13.03 -18.93
C HIS A 61 7.72 13.93 -19.36
N ALA A 62 8.31 13.59 -20.51
CA ALA A 62 9.63 13.99 -21.01
C ALA A 62 9.83 15.50 -21.27
N TRP A 63 9.61 16.38 -20.29
CA TRP A 63 9.96 17.81 -20.32
C TRP A 63 10.21 18.41 -18.92
N TRP A 64 10.25 17.57 -17.87
CA TRP A 64 10.55 17.98 -16.48
C TRP A 64 11.84 17.30 -16.02
N GLU A 65 12.93 18.07 -15.85
CA GLU A 65 14.16 17.60 -15.21
C GLU A 65 14.11 17.89 -13.71
N GLY A 66 13.98 16.85 -12.87
CA GLY A 66 14.00 16.98 -11.41
C GLY A 66 13.52 15.74 -10.64
N VAL A 67 13.98 15.60 -9.38
CA VAL A 67 13.59 14.53 -8.44
C VAL A 67 12.13 14.67 -7.95
N CYS A 68 11.56 15.86 -8.13
CA CYS A 68 10.14 16.13 -7.90
C CYS A 68 9.51 16.53 -9.23
N CYS A 69 8.59 15.70 -9.74
CA CYS A 69 7.37 16.30 -10.25
C CYS A 69 6.60 16.91 -9.04
#